data_AF-A0A962Z2F6-F1
#
_entry.id   AF-A0A962Z2F6-F1
#
_cell.length_a   1.000
_cell.length_b   1.000
_cell.length_c   1.000
_cell.angle_alpha   90.00
_cell.angle_beta   90.00
_cell.angle_gamma   90.00
#
_symmetry.space_group_name_H-M   'P 1'
#
loop_
_entity.id
_entity.type
_entity.pdbx_description
1 polymer ?
#
loop_
_entity_poly.entity_id
_entity_poly.type
_entity_poly.pdbx_seq_one_letter_code
_entity_poly.pdbx_strand_id
1 'polypeptide(L)'
;TSGLQFIMITLAFAQMLFYLAVSLEAYGGDDGISIWSRNRLPLVDLSDDSSFYYVCLVCLLVFLYLSHRLVFSRFGRVVRGAKQNELRMQSLGFPTYRYKLVCFSIAGAGGGLAGVLIANQNEFVSPGLLHWTHSGELIVMVLLGGMGTLFGPVFGAA
;
A
#
# COMPACT_ATOMS: atom_id res chain seq x y z
N THR A 1 20.74 -10.49 4.40
CA THR A 1 20.65 -9.22 3.65
C THR A 1 20.19 -8.16 4.63
N SER A 2 21.11 -7.29 5.03
CA SER A 2 20.88 -6.32 6.12
C SER A 2 19.89 -5.26 5.65
N GLY A 3 19.02 -4.79 6.56
CA GLY A 3 17.86 -3.95 6.23
C GLY A 3 18.18 -2.73 5.35
N LEU A 4 19.38 -2.16 5.47
CA LEU A 4 19.82 -1.03 4.66
C LEU A 4 19.86 -1.36 3.15
N GLN A 5 20.40 -2.51 2.75
CA GLN A 5 20.49 -2.86 1.33
C GLN A 5 19.09 -3.05 0.73
N PHE A 6 18.16 -3.60 1.50
CA PHE A 6 16.78 -3.75 1.07
C PHE A 6 16.10 -2.40 0.85
N ILE A 7 16.26 -1.46 1.80
CA ILE A 7 15.71 -0.09 1.69
C ILE A 7 16.29 0.63 0.46
N MET A 8 17.61 0.54 0.25
CA MET A 8 18.28 1.17 -0.90
C MET A 8 17.78 0.62 -2.24
N ILE A 9 17.60 -0.70 -2.35
CA ILE A 9 17.06 -1.33 -3.57
C ILE A 9 15.60 -0.90 -3.80
N THR A 10 14.77 -0.86 -2.75
CA THR A 10 13.37 -0.41 -2.90
C THR A 10 13.28 1.05 -3.31
N LEU A 11 14.17 1.92 -2.81
CA LEU A 11 14.22 3.32 -3.21
C LEU A 11 14.67 3.47 -4.65
N ALA A 12 15.73 2.76 -5.05
CA ALA A 12 16.22 2.78 -6.42
C ALA A 12 15.16 2.27 -7.42
N PHE A 13 14.43 1.21 -7.05
CA PHE A 13 13.34 0.68 -7.86
C PHE A 13 12.16 1.67 -7.98
N ALA A 14 11.81 2.36 -6.90
CA ALA A 14 10.79 3.42 -6.94
C ALA A 14 11.19 4.57 -7.86
N GLN A 15 12.46 5.00 -7.80
CA GLN A 15 13.00 6.03 -8.70
C GLN A 15 13.02 5.57 -10.16
N MET A 16 13.40 4.33 -10.42
CA MET A 16 13.36 3.76 -11.77
C MET A 16 11.93 3.75 -12.34
N LEU A 17 10.93 3.39 -11.53
CA LEU A 17 9.52 3.46 -11.92
C LEU A 17 9.06 4.89 -12.18
N PHE A 18 9.48 5.85 -11.37
CA PHE A 18 9.22 7.28 -11.60
C PHE A 18 9.75 7.72 -12.97
N TYR A 19 11.03 7.45 -13.27
CA TYR A 19 11.60 7.81 -14.57
C TYR A 19 10.93 7.08 -15.75
N LEU A 20 10.51 5.82 -15.55
CA LEU A 20 9.77 5.07 -16.56
C LEU A 20 8.40 5.70 -16.82
N ALA A 21 7.69 6.13 -15.78
CA ALA A 21 6.40 6.81 -15.90
C ALA A 21 6.54 8.14 -16.64
N VAL A 22 7.56 8.95 -16.31
CA VAL A 22 7.88 10.20 -17.01
C VAL A 22 8.27 9.96 -18.48
N SER A 23 9.00 8.87 -18.76
CA SER A 23 9.45 8.53 -20.12
C SER A 23 8.33 7.99 -21.01
N LEU A 24 7.17 7.63 -20.45
CA LEU A 24 6.02 7.12 -21.19
C LEU A 24 5.17 8.29 -21.72
N GLU A 25 5.64 8.95 -22.78
CA GLU A 25 4.93 10.06 -23.44
C GLU A 25 3.52 9.66 -23.93
N ALA A 26 3.32 8.39 -24.31
CA ALA A 26 2.03 7.86 -24.73
C ALA A 26 0.93 7.89 -23.64
N TYR A 27 1.32 8.01 -22.36
CA TYR A 27 0.42 8.10 -21.20
C TYR A 27 0.47 9.48 -20.51
N GLY A 28 0.95 10.52 -21.21
CA GLY A 28 0.96 11.91 -20.72
C GLY A 28 2.31 12.42 -20.22
N GLY A 29 3.35 11.59 -20.15
CA GLY A 29 4.71 12.02 -19.79
C GLY A 29 4.76 12.79 -18.46
N ASP A 30 5.42 13.96 -18.44
CA ASP A 30 5.56 14.83 -17.28
C ASP A 30 4.26 15.59 -16.93
N ASP A 31 3.45 15.92 -17.96
CA ASP A 31 2.19 16.67 -17.81
C ASP A 31 1.06 15.81 -17.22
N GLY A 32 1.20 14.48 -17.22
CA GLY A 32 0.21 13.55 -16.73
C GLY A 32 -1.03 13.44 -17.63
N ILE A 33 -1.95 12.56 -17.26
CA ILE A 33 -3.24 12.40 -17.95
C ILE A 33 -4.38 12.83 -17.04
N SER A 34 -5.18 13.79 -17.51
CA SER A 34 -6.49 14.09 -16.94
C SER A 34 -7.51 13.09 -17.50
N ILE A 35 -8.07 12.27 -16.64
CA ILE A 35 -9.06 11.27 -17.00
C ILE A 35 -10.42 11.99 -17.05
N TRP A 36 -10.82 12.43 -18.25
CA TRP A 36 -12.05 13.21 -18.47
C TRP A 36 -13.38 12.45 -18.21
N SER A 37 -13.31 11.16 -17.87
CA SER A 37 -14.46 10.32 -17.57
C SER A 37 -14.10 9.32 -16.48
N ARG A 38 -14.76 9.41 -15.32
CA ARG A 38 -14.63 8.39 -14.27
C ARG A 38 -14.95 7.00 -14.82
N ASN A 39 -14.16 6.02 -14.41
CA ASN A 39 -14.27 4.64 -14.86
C ASN A 39 -15.63 4.08 -14.40
N ARG A 40 -16.55 3.82 -15.34
CA ARG A 40 -17.78 3.08 -15.04
C ARG A 40 -17.42 1.61 -14.83
N LEU A 41 -17.31 1.20 -13.57
CA LEU A 41 -17.30 -0.23 -13.26
C LEU A 41 -18.69 -0.79 -13.60
N PRO A 42 -18.81 -2.01 -14.13
CA PRO A 42 -20.08 -2.59 -14.55
C PRO A 42 -21.13 -2.76 -13.44
N LEU A 43 -20.80 -2.46 -12.17
CA LEU A 43 -21.70 -2.54 -11.02
C LEU A 43 -21.88 -1.23 -10.23
N VAL A 44 -21.05 -0.19 -10.41
CA VAL A 44 -21.13 1.06 -9.62
C VAL A 44 -20.75 2.26 -10.48
N ASP A 45 -21.62 3.27 -10.52
CA ASP A 45 -21.34 4.54 -11.19
C ASP A 45 -20.43 5.39 -10.29
N LEU A 46 -19.13 5.42 -10.59
CA LEU A 46 -18.14 6.18 -9.82
C LEU A 46 -18.28 7.70 -10.04
N SER A 47 -19.19 8.14 -10.93
CA SER A 47 -19.52 9.54 -11.21
C SER A 47 -20.10 10.32 -10.03
N ASP A 48 -20.71 9.65 -9.06
CA ASP A 48 -21.25 10.30 -7.86
C ASP A 48 -20.22 10.22 -6.71
N ASP A 49 -19.85 11.38 -6.16
CA ASP A 49 -18.89 11.49 -5.03
C ASP A 49 -19.32 10.66 -3.83
N SER A 50 -20.64 10.53 -3.62
CA SER A 50 -21.18 9.70 -2.55
C SER A 50 -20.92 8.20 -2.79
N SER A 51 -21.08 7.73 -4.03
CA SER A 51 -20.82 6.33 -4.41
C SER A 51 -19.33 6.00 -4.35
N PHE A 52 -18.47 6.92 -4.78
CA PHE A 52 -17.02 6.77 -4.66
C PHE A 52 -16.57 6.66 -3.20
N TYR A 53 -17.12 7.50 -2.31
CA TYR A 53 -16.86 7.42 -0.88
C TYR A 53 -17.22 6.04 -0.31
N TYR A 54 -18.40 5.50 -0.64
CA TYR A 54 -18.81 4.18 -0.16
C TYR A 54 -17.92 3.05 -0.70
N VAL A 55 -17.45 3.13 -1.95
CA VAL A 55 -16.50 2.16 -2.51
C VAL A 55 -15.17 2.20 -1.74
N CYS A 56 -14.61 3.38 -1.52
CA CYS A 56 -13.39 3.56 -0.74
C CYS A 56 -13.56 3.03 0.69
N LEU A 57 -14.70 3.33 1.33
CA LEU A 57 -15.01 2.87 2.67
C LEU A 57 -15.15 1.34 2.73
N VAL A 58 -15.83 0.72 1.77
CA VAL A 58 -15.94 -0.75 1.69
C VAL A 58 -14.56 -1.38 1.47
N CYS A 59 -13.75 -0.85 0.55
CA CYS A 59 -12.37 -1.33 0.34
C CYS A 59 -11.53 -1.24 1.62
N LEU A 60 -11.62 -0.12 2.33
CA LEU A 60 -10.92 0.09 3.61
C LEU A 60 -11.41 -0.91 4.67
N LEU A 61 -12.72 -1.10 4.83
CA LEU A 61 -13.29 -2.06 5.79
C LEU A 61 -12.89 -3.50 5.46
N VAL A 62 -12.91 -3.89 4.18
CA VAL A 62 -12.48 -5.22 3.73
C VAL A 62 -10.99 -5.43 4.02
N PHE A 63 -10.15 -4.43 3.73
CA PHE A 63 -8.72 -4.52 4.01
C PHE A 63 -8.42 -4.61 5.50
N LEU A 64 -9.11 -3.82 6.34
CA LEU A 64 -9.01 -3.90 7.79
C LEU A 64 -9.50 -5.24 8.33
N TYR A 65 -10.62 -5.76 7.83
CA TYR A 65 -11.15 -7.05 8.23
C TYR A 65 -10.18 -8.19 7.89
N LEU A 66 -9.64 -8.19 6.67
CA LEU A 66 -8.64 -9.18 6.24
C LEU A 66 -7.37 -9.09 7.08
N SER A 67 -6.87 -7.88 7.33
CA SER A 67 -5.68 -7.64 8.15
C SER A 67 -5.89 -8.09 9.59
N HIS A 68 -7.05 -7.78 10.18
CA HIS A 68 -7.44 -8.25 11.50
C HIS A 68 -7.47 -9.78 11.54
N ARG A 69 -8.17 -10.42 10.60
CA ARG A 69 -8.25 -11.89 10.53
C ARG A 69 -6.88 -12.54 10.37
N LEU A 70 -5.99 -11.96 9.57
CA LEU A 70 -4.62 -12.44 9.39
C LEU A 70 -3.80 -12.34 10.68
N VAL A 71 -3.91 -11.21 11.40
CA VAL A 71 -3.18 -10.96 12.65
C VAL A 71 -3.60 -11.91 13.77
N PHE A 72 -4.90 -12.22 13.90
CA PHE A 72 -5.41 -13.14 14.91
C PHE A 72 -5.29 -14.62 14.52
N SER A 73 -4.90 -14.93 13.27
CA SER A 73 -4.72 -16.30 12.81
C SER A 73 -3.39 -16.94 13.30
N ARG A 74 -3.20 -18.23 12.99
CA ARG A 74 -1.92 -18.93 13.22
C ARG A 74 -0.75 -18.24 12.49
N PHE A 75 -1.01 -17.66 11.32
CA PHE A 75 -0.03 -16.91 10.54
C PHE A 75 0.49 -15.69 11.31
N GLY A 76 -0.41 -14.86 11.87
CA GLY A 76 -0.04 -13.68 12.65
C GLY A 76 0.78 -14.01 13.89
N ARG A 77 0.52 -15.15 14.55
CA ARG A 77 1.33 -15.64 15.67
C ARG A 77 2.76 -15.98 15.25
N VAL A 78 2.94 -16.65 14.11
CA VAL A 78 4.26 -16.97 13.55
C VAL A 78 5.03 -15.70 13.19
N VAL A 79 4.35 -14.71 12.59
CA VAL A 79 4.97 -13.42 12.22
C VAL A 79 5.38 -12.62 13.46
N ARG A 80 4.54 -12.57 14.51
CA ARG A 80 4.89 -11.92 15.79
C ARG A 80 6.07 -12.61 16.47
N GLY A 81 6.10 -13.95 16.47
CA GLY A 81 7.24 -14.72 16.97
C GLY A 81 8.52 -14.44 16.17
N ALA A 82 8.41 -14.35 14.85
CA ALA A 82 9.54 -14.05 13.96
C ALA A 82 10.07 -12.63 14.15
N LYS A 83 9.22 -11.67 14.56
CA LYS A 83 9.63 -10.31 14.94
C LYS A 83 10.47 -10.28 16.22
N GLN A 84 10.17 -11.14 17.19
CA GLN A 84 10.90 -11.19 18.47
C GLN A 84 12.25 -11.89 18.33
N ASN A 85 12.25 -13.09 17.75
CA ASN A 85 13.47 -13.85 17.52
C ASN A 85 13.32 -14.77 16.31
N GLU A 86 13.85 -14.31 15.18
CA GLU A 86 13.80 -15.04 13.92
C GLU A 86 14.53 -16.39 14.00
N LEU A 87 15.71 -16.42 14.64
CA LEU A 87 16.51 -17.64 14.77
C LEU A 87 15.74 -18.74 15.53
N ARG A 88 15.02 -18.35 16.59
CA ARG A 88 14.19 -19.27 17.38
C ARG A 88 12.99 -19.81 16.60
N MET A 89 12.39 -19.00 15.73
CA MET A 89 11.28 -19.48 14.89
C MET A 89 11.76 -20.42 13.80
N GLN A 90 12.95 -20.17 13.24
CA GLN A 90 13.57 -21.08 12.27
C GLN A 90 13.96 -22.41 12.90
N SER A 91 14.48 -22.43 14.13
CA SER A 91 14.80 -23.68 14.83
C SER A 91 13.58 -24.52 15.21
N LEU A 92 12.41 -23.90 15.37
CA LEU A 92 11.12 -24.56 15.51
C LEU A 92 10.56 -25.12 14.18
N GLY A 93 11.27 -24.95 13.07
CA GLY A 93 10.87 -25.45 11.75
C GLY A 93 9.97 -24.50 10.95
N PHE A 94 9.74 -23.26 11.40
CA PHE A 94 8.95 -22.30 10.63
C PHE A 94 9.83 -21.54 9.63
N PRO A 95 9.51 -21.57 8.32
CA PRO A 95 10.26 -20.83 7.31
C PRO A 95 9.92 -19.33 7.36
N THR A 96 10.51 -18.57 8.29
CA THR A 96 10.21 -17.14 8.55
C THR A 96 10.24 -16.26 7.31
N TYR A 97 11.15 -16.54 6.38
CA TYR A 97 11.29 -15.81 5.11
C TYR A 97 10.01 -15.83 4.26
N ARG A 98 9.35 -17.00 4.12
CA ARG A 98 8.10 -17.13 3.35
C ARG A 98 6.97 -16.31 3.97
N TYR A 99 6.87 -16.30 5.30
CA TYR A 99 5.87 -15.52 6.02
C TYR A 99 6.09 -14.01 5.80
N LYS A 100 7.35 -13.55 5.85
CA LYS A 100 7.70 -12.14 5.56
C LYS A 100 7.37 -11.75 4.12
N LEU A 101 7.66 -12.61 3.14
CA LEU A 101 7.31 -12.36 1.74
C LEU A 101 5.79 -12.24 1.51
N VAL A 102 5.00 -13.11 2.13
CA VAL A 102 3.53 -13.03 2.04
C VAL A 102 3.04 -11.72 2.66
N CYS A 103 3.55 -11.33 3.84
CA CYS A 103 3.22 -10.02 4.43
C CYS A 103 3.58 -8.87 3.50
N PHE A 104 4.75 -8.92 2.85
CA PHE A 104 5.20 -7.90 1.92
C PHE A 104 4.29 -7.81 0.68
N SER A 105 3.89 -8.96 0.12
CA SER A 105 2.98 -9.02 -1.02
C SER A 105 1.58 -8.48 -0.68
N ILE A 106 1.04 -8.81 0.50
CA ILE A 106 -0.26 -8.29 0.95
C ILE A 106 -0.21 -6.77 1.17
N ALA A 107 0.88 -6.27 1.78
CA ALA A 107 1.08 -4.84 1.97
C ALA A 107 1.20 -4.11 0.62
N GLY A 108 1.94 -4.68 -0.34
CA GLY A 108 2.08 -4.14 -1.69
C GLY A 108 0.75 -4.14 -2.47
N ALA A 109 -0.05 -5.20 -2.36
CA ALA A 109 -1.38 -5.27 -2.97
C ALA A 109 -2.34 -4.22 -2.39
N GLY A 110 -2.32 -4.03 -1.06
CA GLY A 110 -3.10 -2.99 -0.39
C GLY A 110 -2.68 -1.58 -0.80
N GLY A 111 -1.37 -1.31 -0.84
CA GLY A 111 -0.82 -0.03 -1.30
C GLY A 111 -1.12 0.26 -2.77
N GLY A 112 -1.04 -0.76 -3.63
CA GLY A 112 -1.40 -0.65 -5.05
C GLY A 112 -2.89 -0.33 -5.24
N LEU A 113 -3.77 -1.01 -4.50
CA LEU A 113 -5.22 -0.71 -4.51
C LEU A 113 -5.47 0.73 -4.05
N ALA A 114 -4.85 1.16 -2.94
CA ALA A 114 -4.97 2.53 -2.46
C ALA A 114 -4.48 3.56 -3.50
N GLY A 115 -3.37 3.28 -4.20
CA GLY A 115 -2.88 4.13 -5.28
C GLY A 115 -3.85 4.27 -6.44
N VAL A 116 -4.51 3.19 -6.86
CA VAL A 116 -5.55 3.24 -7.91
C VAL A 116 -6.75 4.08 -7.46
N LEU A 117 -7.16 3.95 -6.19
CA LEU A 117 -8.23 4.78 -5.62
C LEU A 117 -7.85 6.27 -5.59
N ILE A 118 -6.62 6.61 -5.19
CA ILE A 118 -6.11 8.00 -5.19
C ILE A 118 -6.07 8.57 -6.60
N ALA A 119 -5.59 7.79 -7.58
CA ALA A 119 -5.59 8.17 -8.99
C ALA A 119 -7.01 8.43 -9.52
N ASN A 120 -7.99 7.64 -9.06
CA ASN A 120 -9.39 7.83 -9.44
C ASN A 120 -10.03 9.05 -8.77
N GLN A 121 -9.72 9.32 -7.50
CA GLN A 121 -10.22 10.48 -6.75
C GLN A 121 -9.71 11.81 -7.32
N ASN A 122 -8.45 11.86 -7.74
CA ASN A 122 -7.85 13.11 -8.23
C ASN A 122 -8.20 13.40 -9.70
N GLU A 123 -8.78 12.42 -10.43
CA GLU A 123 -9.07 12.49 -11.88
C GLU A 123 -7.86 12.87 -12.74
N PHE A 124 -6.68 12.93 -12.13
CA PHE A 124 -5.44 13.42 -12.70
C PHE A 124 -4.31 12.57 -12.14
N VAL A 125 -3.58 11.93 -13.04
CA VAL A 125 -2.41 11.12 -12.70
C VAL A 125 -1.19 11.84 -13.24
N SER A 126 -0.42 12.44 -12.34
CA SER A 126 0.91 12.99 -12.64
C SER A 126 2.00 12.11 -12.02
N PRO A 127 3.16 11.98 -12.69
CA PRO A 127 4.33 11.30 -12.12
C PRO A 127 4.77 11.86 -10.77
N GLY A 128 4.40 13.10 -10.42
CA GLY A 128 4.66 13.69 -9.10
C GLY A 128 4.16 12.83 -7.92
N LEU A 129 3.08 12.06 -8.11
CA LEU A 129 2.55 11.12 -7.11
C LEU A 129 3.50 9.95 -6.78
N LEU A 130 4.40 9.62 -7.71
CA LEU A 130 5.43 8.58 -7.52
C LEU A 130 6.68 9.11 -6.81
N HIS A 131 6.73 10.41 -6.51
CA HIS A 131 7.88 11.01 -5.85
C HIS A 131 8.03 10.50 -4.41
N TRP A 132 9.29 10.33 -3.98
CA TRP A 132 9.61 9.70 -2.69
C TRP A 132 9.07 10.47 -1.47
N THR A 133 8.82 11.77 -1.61
CA THR A 133 8.28 12.63 -0.54
C THR A 133 6.87 12.19 -0.11
N HIS A 134 6.02 11.76 -1.04
CA HIS A 134 4.69 11.24 -0.68
C HIS A 134 4.77 9.95 0.13
N SER A 135 5.76 9.10 -0.15
CA SER A 135 6.02 7.93 0.71
C SER A 135 6.43 8.34 2.14
N GLY A 136 7.11 9.47 2.29
CA GLY A 136 7.46 10.06 3.58
C GLY A 136 6.24 10.54 4.38
N GLU A 137 5.32 11.25 3.73
CA GLU A 137 4.06 11.72 4.34
C GLU A 137 3.21 10.55 4.85
N LEU A 138 3.07 9.49 4.05
CA LEU A 138 2.35 8.28 4.45
C LEU A 138 2.96 7.61 5.68
N ILE A 139 4.29 7.56 5.78
CA ILE A 139 4.98 7.03 6.97
C ILE A 139 4.65 7.88 8.21
N VAL A 140 4.61 9.20 8.08
CA VAL A 140 4.27 10.11 9.18
C VAL A 140 2.82 9.89 9.65
N MET A 141 1.86 9.76 8.72
CA MET A 141 0.46 9.45 9.06
C MET A 141 0.34 8.12 9.83
N VAL A 142 1.04 7.08 9.40
CA VAL A 142 1.06 5.77 10.08
C VAL A 142 1.72 5.87 11.45
N LEU A 143 2.79 6.65 11.58
CA LEU A 143 3.48 6.87 12.85
C LEU A 143 2.59 7.60 13.86
N LEU A 144 1.91 8.66 13.43
CA LEU A 144 0.97 9.43 14.25
C LEU A 144 -0.25 8.60 14.66
N GLY A 145 -0.79 7.80 13.73
CA GLY A 145 -1.89 6.88 14.01
C GLY A 145 -1.53 5.78 15.01
N GLY A 146 -0.26 5.38 15.06
CA GLY A 146 0.28 4.43 16.04
C GLY A 146 0.73 3.11 15.41
N MET A 147 2.03 2.81 15.52
CA MET A 147 2.69 1.63 14.93
C MET A 147 2.22 0.26 15.47
N GLY A 148 1.33 0.24 16.47
CA GLY A 148 0.92 -0.98 17.20
C GLY A 148 -0.53 -1.41 16.96
N THR A 149 -1.37 -0.56 16.37
CA THR A 149 -2.81 -0.79 16.25
C THR A 149 -3.23 -0.87 14.78
N LEU A 150 -4.11 -1.82 14.45
CA LEU A 150 -4.67 -1.94 13.09
C LEU A 150 -5.53 -0.74 12.70
N PHE A 151 -6.17 -0.09 13.68
CA PHE A 151 -7.04 1.06 13.48
C PHE A 151 -6.31 2.41 13.60
N GLY A 152 -5.11 2.43 14.17
CA GLY A 152 -4.35 3.65 14.39
C GLY A 152 -4.12 4.48 13.12
N PRO A 153 -3.62 3.88 12.03
CA PRO A 153 -3.39 4.58 10.76
C PRO A 153 -4.66 5.21 10.15
N VAL A 154 -5.85 4.69 10.47
CA VAL A 154 -7.12 5.27 9.99
C VAL A 154 -7.39 6.61 10.67
N PHE A 155 -7.11 6.70 11.98
CA PHE A 155 -7.23 7.95 12.73
C PHE A 155 -6.09 8.94 12.45
N GLY A 156 -4.90 8.44 12.11
CA GLY A 156 -3.76 9.29 11.72
C GLY A 156 -3.87 9.87 10.30
N ALA A 157 -4.76 9.34 9.48
CA ALA A 157 -5.08 9.84 8.15
C ALA A 157 -6.32 10.77 8.11
N ALA A 158 -7.05 10.86 9.22
CA ALA A 158 -8.20 11.77 9.40
C ALA A 158 -7.74 13.15 9.90
#